data_AF-A0A498K1A8-F1
#
_entry.id   AF-A0A498K1A8-F1
#
_cell.length_a   1.000
_cell.length_b   1.000
_cell.length_c   1.000
_cell.angle_alpha   90.00
_cell.angle_beta   90.00
_cell.angle_gamma   90.00
#
_symmetry.space_group_name_H-M   'P 1'
#
loop_
_entity.id
_entity.type
_entity.pdbx_description
1 polymer ?
#
loop_
_entity_poly.entity_id
_entity_poly.type
_entity_poly.pdbx_seq_one_letter_code
_entity_poly.pdbx_strand_id
1 'polypeptide(L)'
;MPNLIFVQGKKGVWIRLPIERVNLVEAAVKITYDILGRSELQEGFWYHHAEPDYLMLVYWIPQSPHTLPTNSTHRVGTGAFLINQNREVLVVQEKGGQYRGTGVWKLPTGVDEVCAFQQALFSILRSSEFSLIDSELWKFSHSAQPFVQKYELLKYMHDICKAKIDGTYSGFSPLPSRSYSLQKSYLYVNSRLRDEAQHRRGHRTTTLSMAAEGETSSESLVLSGMHDHYGGVIVHINDNDPMDPATFLSLLTSSIAHWKLQGKKGVWIKLPIERVNLVEVAVKEGFWYHHAEPMYLMLVYWIPQSPHTLPSNATHRVGIGAFVLNPNTRQVLAVQEKSGVLQGTGVWKFPTGVVDEIDSEFVEVLAFRQSHKAFFEKSDLFFVCMMRPLSYDIQTQEHEIEAAQWIPFDEYAAQPFVQNNELLKYISDICKTKIDGQYSGFSPLLASSFYDQKASYLYLNNSSTAPKRDGGV
;
A
#
# COMPACT_ATOMS: atom_id res chain seq x y z
N MET A 1 -8.59 -39.61 2.46
CA MET A 1 -7.45 -39.01 3.17
C MET A 1 -7.00 -39.97 4.27
N PRO A 2 -5.77 -40.47 4.30
CA PRO A 2 -5.25 -41.16 5.47
C PRO A 2 -4.72 -40.12 6.49
N ASN A 3 -5.35 -40.08 7.66
CA ASN A 3 -4.84 -39.68 8.97
C ASN A 3 -3.99 -38.40 9.08
N LEU A 4 -4.62 -37.23 8.92
CA LEU A 4 -4.16 -36.02 9.61
C LEU A 4 -4.56 -36.13 11.10
N ILE A 5 -3.59 -36.40 11.98
CA ILE A 5 -3.80 -36.40 13.43
C ILE A 5 -3.77 -34.93 13.89
N PHE A 6 -4.94 -34.37 14.17
CA PHE A 6 -5.04 -33.01 14.70
C PHE A 6 -4.66 -32.98 16.19
N VAL A 7 -3.69 -32.14 16.55
CA VAL A 7 -3.32 -31.91 17.95
C VAL A 7 -4.46 -31.15 18.64
N GLN A 8 -4.96 -31.72 19.74
CA GLN A 8 -6.07 -31.14 20.51
C GLN A 8 -5.75 -29.69 20.94
N GLY A 9 -6.68 -28.77 20.67
CA GLY A 9 -6.55 -27.35 21.02
C GLY A 9 -5.91 -26.44 19.95
N LYS A 10 -5.46 -26.96 18.81
CA LYS A 10 -5.01 -26.14 17.66
C LYS A 10 -6.19 -25.75 16.77
N LYS A 11 -6.18 -24.52 16.24
CA LYS A 11 -7.27 -23.96 15.41
C LYS A 11 -6.98 -23.95 13.90
N GLY A 12 -5.72 -24.13 13.49
CA GLY A 12 -5.37 -24.18 12.07
C GLY A 12 -4.10 -24.98 11.80
N VAL A 13 -4.03 -25.54 10.59
CA VAL A 13 -2.86 -26.23 10.05
C VAL A 13 -2.25 -25.37 8.96
N TRP A 14 -0.92 -25.21 9.00
CA TRP A 14 -0.17 -24.40 8.05
C TRP A 14 0.79 -25.32 7.29
N ILE A 15 0.82 -25.19 5.96
CA ILE A 15 1.77 -25.90 5.10
C ILE A 15 2.54 -24.86 4.31
N ARG A 16 3.86 -24.81 4.52
CA ARG A 16 4.79 -24.16 3.61
C ARG A 16 5.15 -25.17 2.53
N LEU A 17 4.64 -24.97 1.32
CA LEU A 17 4.91 -25.85 0.19
C LEU A 17 5.95 -25.20 -0.74
N PRO A 18 7.18 -25.73 -0.82
CA PRO A 18 8.19 -25.21 -1.73
C PRO A 18 7.74 -25.32 -3.19
N ILE A 19 8.19 -24.39 -4.03
CA ILE A 19 7.85 -24.37 -5.46
C ILE A 19 8.29 -25.63 -6.20
N GLU A 20 9.36 -26.30 -5.74
CA GLU A 20 9.84 -27.57 -6.28
C GLU A 20 8.86 -28.73 -6.03
N ARG A 21 7.89 -28.55 -5.12
CA ARG A 21 6.81 -29.50 -4.82
C ARG A 21 5.45 -29.01 -5.32
N VAL A 22 5.44 -28.20 -6.38
CA VAL A 22 4.20 -27.66 -6.99
C VAL A 22 3.18 -28.74 -7.34
N ASN A 23 3.63 -29.96 -7.66
CA ASN A 23 2.76 -31.11 -7.95
C ASN A 23 1.86 -31.55 -6.78
N LEU A 24 2.12 -31.04 -5.57
CA LEU A 24 1.28 -31.28 -4.40
C LEU A 24 0.24 -30.18 -4.16
N VAL A 25 0.29 -29.05 -4.90
CA VAL A 25 -0.62 -27.91 -4.69
C VAL A 25 -2.06 -28.31 -4.95
N GLU A 26 -2.36 -28.93 -6.10
CA GLU A 26 -3.70 -29.39 -6.45
C GLU A 26 -4.26 -30.37 -5.42
N ALA A 27 -3.44 -31.35 -5.00
CA ALA A 27 -3.84 -32.33 -4.00
C ALA A 27 -4.08 -31.70 -2.61
N ALA A 28 -3.34 -30.65 -2.25
CA ALA A 28 -3.50 -29.96 -0.98
C ALA A 28 -4.72 -29.03 -0.96
N VAL A 29 -4.97 -28.30 -2.04
CA VAL A 29 -6.14 -27.43 -2.22
C VAL A 29 -7.42 -28.25 -2.32
N LYS A 30 -7.39 -29.36 -3.05
CA LYS A 30 -8.45 -30.37 -3.16
C LYS A 30 -9.83 -29.78 -3.50
N ILE A 31 -10.02 -29.56 -4.80
CA ILE A 31 -11.29 -29.10 -5.39
C ILE A 31 -12.02 -30.27 -6.00
N THR A 32 -13.33 -30.38 -5.75
CA THR A 32 -14.19 -31.31 -6.48
C THR A 32 -14.84 -30.61 -7.67
N TYR A 33 -14.96 -31.31 -8.79
CA TYR A 33 -15.56 -30.80 -10.02
C TYR A 33 -16.84 -31.59 -10.36
N ASP A 34 -17.84 -30.90 -10.89
CA ASP A 34 -19.04 -31.50 -11.46
C ASP A 34 -18.73 -32.25 -12.77
N ILE A 35 -19.74 -32.92 -13.32
CA ILE A 35 -19.67 -33.66 -14.60
C ILE A 35 -19.33 -32.74 -15.80
N LEU A 36 -19.46 -31.42 -15.65
CA LEU A 36 -19.18 -30.41 -16.66
C LEU A 36 -17.84 -29.68 -16.40
N GLY A 37 -17.04 -30.11 -15.42
CA GLY A 37 -15.74 -29.52 -15.10
C GLY A 37 -15.80 -28.21 -14.31
N ARG A 38 -16.94 -27.87 -13.72
CA ARG A 38 -17.10 -26.71 -12.83
C ARG A 38 -16.79 -27.10 -11.39
N SER A 39 -16.12 -26.23 -10.65
CA SER A 39 -15.82 -26.47 -9.23
C SER A 39 -17.09 -26.47 -8.38
N GLU A 40 -17.29 -27.49 -7.55
CA GLU A 40 -18.46 -27.63 -6.65
C GLU A 40 -18.12 -27.37 -5.19
N LEU A 41 -16.99 -27.88 -4.70
CA LEU A 41 -16.63 -27.81 -3.29
C LEU A 41 -15.11 -27.76 -3.07
N GLN A 42 -14.69 -26.82 -2.22
CA GLN A 42 -13.33 -26.71 -1.71
C GLN A 42 -13.24 -27.50 -0.39
N GLU A 43 -12.51 -28.62 -0.38
CA GLU A 43 -12.39 -29.49 0.81
C GLU A 43 -11.01 -29.45 1.49
N GLY A 44 -10.01 -28.88 0.81
CA GLY A 44 -8.62 -28.85 1.28
C GLY A 44 -8.19 -27.49 1.83
N PHE A 45 -6.91 -27.21 1.70
CA PHE A 45 -6.28 -25.99 2.22
C PHE A 45 -6.61 -24.78 1.32
N TRP A 46 -6.71 -23.62 1.93
CA TRP A 46 -6.82 -22.33 1.25
C TRP A 46 -5.45 -21.73 0.99
N TYR A 47 -5.33 -20.97 -0.09
CA TYR A 47 -4.19 -20.08 -0.25
C TYR A 47 -4.19 -19.03 0.86
N HIS A 48 -3.01 -18.76 1.43
CA HIS A 48 -2.83 -17.68 2.38
C HIS A 48 -1.91 -16.59 1.84
N HIS A 49 -0.77 -16.98 1.28
CA HIS A 49 0.16 -16.09 0.59
C HIS A 49 1.17 -16.91 -0.20
N ALA A 50 1.95 -16.25 -1.06
CA ALA A 50 3.07 -16.86 -1.73
C ALA A 50 4.27 -15.90 -1.76
N GLU A 51 5.45 -16.50 -1.81
CA GLU A 51 6.74 -15.89 -2.13
C GLU A 51 7.33 -16.63 -3.33
N PRO A 52 8.35 -16.11 -4.03
CA PRO A 52 8.88 -16.73 -5.24
C PRO A 52 9.21 -18.22 -5.12
N ASP A 53 9.65 -18.67 -3.95
CA ASP A 53 10.11 -20.04 -3.68
C ASP A 53 9.07 -20.91 -2.95
N TYR A 54 7.94 -20.38 -2.48
CA TYR A 54 6.93 -21.19 -1.77
C TYR A 54 5.51 -20.63 -1.79
N LEU A 55 4.55 -21.54 -1.64
CA LEU A 55 3.15 -21.25 -1.40
C LEU A 55 2.78 -21.61 0.05
N MET A 56 2.17 -20.66 0.76
CA MET A 56 1.63 -20.89 2.10
C MET A 56 0.16 -21.28 2.01
N LEU A 57 -0.15 -22.46 2.51
CA LEU A 57 -1.48 -23.03 2.55
C LEU A 57 -1.98 -23.13 3.99
N VAL A 58 -3.27 -22.85 4.21
CA VAL A 58 -3.87 -22.91 5.53
C VAL A 58 -5.20 -23.67 5.55
N TYR A 59 -5.41 -24.47 6.59
CA TYR A 59 -6.66 -25.16 6.85
C TYR A 59 -7.18 -24.77 8.23
N TRP A 60 -8.38 -24.20 8.28
CA TRP A 60 -9.04 -23.81 9.53
C TRP A 60 -9.88 -24.98 10.05
N ILE A 61 -9.62 -25.41 11.29
CA ILE A 61 -10.25 -26.60 11.87
C ILE A 61 -11.66 -26.30 12.45
N PRO A 62 -11.89 -25.17 13.15
CA PRO A 62 -13.22 -24.85 13.69
C PRO A 62 -14.27 -24.53 12.61
N GLN A 63 -15.55 -24.75 12.92
CA GLN A 63 -16.68 -24.30 12.08
C GLN A 63 -17.00 -22.81 12.22
N SER A 64 -16.29 -22.08 13.09
CA SER A 64 -16.42 -20.63 13.20
C SER A 64 -15.72 -19.93 12.02
N PRO A 65 -16.06 -18.66 11.71
CA PRO A 65 -15.26 -17.84 10.79
C PRO A 65 -13.77 -17.89 11.17
N HIS A 66 -12.90 -17.96 10.17
CA HIS A 66 -11.46 -17.98 10.42
C HIS A 66 -11.01 -16.62 10.95
N THR A 67 -10.17 -16.63 11.98
CA THR A 67 -9.57 -15.41 12.54
C THR A 67 -8.08 -15.31 12.21
N LEU A 68 -7.66 -15.95 11.12
CA LEU A 68 -6.28 -15.96 10.67
C LEU A 68 -5.94 -14.59 10.08
N PRO A 69 -4.83 -13.97 10.48
CA PRO A 69 -4.43 -12.67 9.95
C PRO A 69 -3.96 -12.82 8.50
N THR A 70 -4.37 -11.90 7.62
CA THR A 70 -3.83 -11.83 6.25
C THR A 70 -2.29 -11.65 6.24
N ASN A 71 -1.63 -12.17 5.20
CA ASN A 71 -0.19 -11.99 5.07
C ASN A 71 0.11 -10.52 4.75
N SER A 72 0.94 -9.88 5.57
CA SER A 72 1.35 -8.50 5.42
C SER A 72 2.86 -8.33 5.50
N THR A 73 3.47 -7.87 4.40
CA THR A 73 4.86 -7.41 4.40
C THR A 73 5.04 -6.16 5.27
N HIS A 74 3.99 -5.34 5.36
CA HIS A 74 3.92 -4.14 6.18
C HIS A 74 2.56 -4.08 6.89
N ARG A 75 2.57 -3.81 8.19
CA ARG A 75 1.37 -3.59 8.99
C ARG A 75 1.17 -2.10 9.22
N VAL A 76 0.01 -1.59 8.77
CA VAL A 76 -0.44 -0.24 9.12
C VAL A 76 -1.33 -0.37 10.34
N GLY A 77 -0.81 0.01 11.50
CA GLY A 77 -1.60 0.13 12.73
C GLY A 77 -2.29 1.48 12.79
N THR A 78 -3.55 1.51 13.25
CA THR A 78 -4.26 2.76 13.51
C THR A 78 -4.56 2.87 15.00
N GLY A 79 -4.27 4.04 15.58
CA GLY A 79 -4.64 4.40 16.94
C GLY A 79 -5.63 5.55 16.92
N ALA A 80 -6.62 5.51 17.81
CA ALA A 80 -7.62 6.57 17.94
C ALA A 80 -7.43 7.29 19.28
N PHE A 81 -7.38 8.63 19.23
CA PHE A 81 -7.47 9.48 20.40
C PHE A 81 -8.86 10.13 20.43
N LEU A 82 -9.72 9.73 21.36
CA LEU A 82 -11.06 10.27 21.52
C LEU A 82 -11.15 11.03 22.82
N ILE A 83 -11.71 12.23 22.73
CA ILE A 83 -11.96 13.10 23.88
C ILE A 83 -13.41 13.56 23.86
N ASN A 84 -14.06 13.58 25.02
CA ASN A 84 -15.42 14.11 25.15
C ASN A 84 -15.40 15.61 25.51
N GLN A 85 -16.59 16.19 25.67
CA GLN A 85 -16.74 17.61 26.03
C GLN A 85 -16.17 17.95 27.41
N ASN A 86 -16.03 16.97 28.30
CA ASN A 86 -15.48 17.12 29.65
C ASN A 86 -13.94 16.98 29.69
N ARG A 87 -13.28 16.92 28.53
CA ARG A 87 -11.84 16.66 28.37
C ARG A 87 -11.39 15.27 28.88
N GLU A 88 -12.28 14.30 28.93
CA GLU A 88 -11.95 12.92 29.32
C GLU A 88 -11.57 12.09 28.10
N VAL A 89 -10.58 11.22 28.24
CA VAL A 89 -10.06 10.39 27.14
C VAL A 89 -10.66 8.98 27.18
N LEU A 90 -11.02 8.45 26.01
CA LEU A 90 -11.44 7.05 25.89
C LEU A 90 -10.22 6.12 25.95
N VAL A 91 -10.26 5.14 26.84
CA VAL A 91 -9.22 4.11 27.01
C VAL A 91 -9.82 2.70 27.08
N VAL A 92 -9.01 1.70 26.73
CA VAL A 92 -9.43 0.30 26.68
C VAL A 92 -8.44 -0.61 27.42
N GLN A 93 -8.94 -1.74 27.92
CA GLN A 93 -8.14 -2.87 28.41
C GLN A 93 -8.34 -4.07 27.49
N GLU A 94 -7.26 -4.79 27.18
CA GLU A 94 -7.36 -5.96 26.31
C GLU A 94 -7.90 -7.18 27.06
N LYS A 95 -8.90 -7.85 26.47
CA LYS A 95 -9.40 -9.16 26.95
C LYS A 95 -8.44 -10.32 26.62
N GLY A 96 -7.55 -10.15 25.63
CA GLY A 96 -6.56 -11.13 25.18
C GLY A 96 -5.25 -10.45 24.75
N GLY A 97 -4.17 -11.20 24.54
CA GLY A 97 -2.87 -10.63 24.17
C GLY A 97 -1.98 -10.30 25.37
N GLN A 98 -0.87 -9.60 25.12
CA GLN A 98 0.22 -9.41 26.09
C GLN A 98 -0.18 -8.56 27.31
N TYR A 99 -1.19 -7.70 27.19
CA TYR A 99 -1.65 -6.84 28.29
C TYR A 99 -2.83 -7.41 29.08
N ARG A 100 -3.30 -8.62 28.75
CA ARG A 100 -4.39 -9.27 29.49
C ARG A 100 -4.06 -9.40 30.98
N GLY A 101 -4.95 -8.90 31.84
CA GLY A 101 -4.82 -9.05 33.30
C GLY A 101 -3.72 -8.17 33.93
N THR A 102 -3.09 -7.28 33.16
CA THR A 102 -2.06 -6.36 33.67
C THR A 102 -2.64 -5.11 34.33
N GLY A 103 -3.93 -4.83 34.11
CA GLY A 103 -4.59 -3.60 34.57
C GLY A 103 -4.24 -2.35 33.75
N VAL A 104 -3.41 -2.48 32.70
CA VAL A 104 -2.96 -1.36 31.86
C VAL A 104 -4.09 -0.87 30.95
N TRP A 105 -4.39 0.43 31.04
CA TRP A 105 -5.29 1.13 30.14
C TRP A 105 -4.51 1.76 28.99
N LYS A 106 -4.97 1.57 27.75
CA LYS A 106 -4.33 2.12 26.54
C LYS A 106 -5.33 2.78 25.60
N LEU A 107 -4.84 3.56 24.63
CA LEU A 107 -5.69 4.10 23.57
C LEU A 107 -6.28 2.97 22.71
N PRO A 108 -7.52 3.13 22.21
CA PRO A 108 -8.08 2.22 21.21
C PRO A 108 -7.12 2.12 20.03
N THR A 109 -6.64 0.91 19.78
CA THR A 109 -5.70 0.58 18.72
C THR A 109 -6.23 -0.62 17.98
N GLY A 110 -6.05 -0.63 16.66
CA GLY A 110 -6.46 -1.71 15.79
C GLY A 110 -5.43 -1.94 14.70
N VAL A 111 -5.29 -3.20 14.32
CA VAL A 111 -4.71 -3.57 13.03
C VAL A 111 -5.91 -3.82 12.15
N ASP A 112 -6.10 -2.97 11.15
CA ASP A 112 -7.23 -3.10 10.26
C ASP A 112 -6.74 -3.48 8.86
N GLU A 113 -7.49 -4.36 8.20
CA GLU A 113 -7.38 -4.65 6.77
C GLU A 113 -8.12 -3.61 5.93
N VAL A 114 -8.90 -2.75 6.61
CA VAL A 114 -9.78 -1.77 5.98
C VAL A 114 -8.98 -0.73 5.21
N CYS A 115 -9.41 -0.59 3.96
CA CYS A 115 -8.73 0.13 2.91
C CYS A 115 -8.51 1.62 3.19
N ALA A 116 -9.19 2.27 4.15
CA ALA A 116 -9.11 3.72 4.44
C ALA A 116 -8.90 4.04 5.93
N PHE A 117 -7.97 4.94 6.27
CA PHE A 117 -7.69 5.32 7.68
C PHE A 117 -8.95 5.76 8.44
N GLN A 118 -9.86 6.50 7.79
CA GLN A 118 -11.12 6.94 8.39
C GLN A 118 -12.03 5.76 8.73
N GLN A 119 -12.14 4.79 7.82
CA GLN A 119 -12.99 3.62 8.04
C GLN A 119 -12.39 2.69 9.10
N ALA A 120 -11.06 2.56 9.15
CA ALA A 120 -10.37 1.81 10.19
C ALA A 120 -10.64 2.41 11.59
N LEU A 121 -10.59 3.73 11.73
CA LEU A 121 -10.96 4.42 12.97
C LEU A 121 -12.42 4.15 13.38
N PHE A 122 -13.36 4.18 12.42
CA PHE A 122 -14.76 3.85 12.71
C PHE A 122 -14.96 2.37 13.04
N SER A 123 -14.22 1.46 12.41
CA SER A 123 -14.25 0.02 12.68
C SER A 123 -13.78 -0.29 14.10
N ILE A 124 -12.67 0.32 14.53
CA ILE A 124 -12.17 0.24 15.91
C ILE A 124 -13.27 0.64 16.91
N LEU A 125 -14.04 1.69 16.62
CA LEU A 125 -15.08 2.19 17.51
C LEU A 125 -16.42 1.44 17.43
N ARG A 126 -16.68 0.73 16.32
CA ARG A 126 -17.94 0.01 16.07
C ARG A 126 -17.86 -1.49 16.29
N SER A 127 -16.69 -2.05 16.60
CA SER A 127 -16.58 -3.49 16.85
C SER A 127 -17.59 -3.89 17.94
N SER A 128 -18.27 -5.02 17.75
CA SER A 128 -19.40 -5.47 18.58
C SER A 128 -19.05 -5.66 20.07
N GLU A 129 -17.77 -5.58 20.42
CA GLU A 129 -17.27 -5.51 21.80
C GLU A 129 -17.46 -4.14 22.49
N PHE A 130 -17.77 -3.07 21.74
CA PHE A 130 -18.00 -1.71 22.24
C PHE A 130 -19.49 -1.33 22.35
N SER A 131 -20.40 -2.31 22.24
CA SER A 131 -21.86 -2.10 22.24
C SER A 131 -22.45 -1.52 23.54
N LEU A 132 -21.62 -1.26 24.55
CA LEU A 132 -21.93 -0.45 25.71
C LEU A 132 -20.76 0.50 25.96
N ILE A 133 -20.81 1.72 25.40
CA ILE A 133 -19.95 2.80 25.89
C ILE A 133 -20.51 3.20 27.26
N ASP A 134 -20.15 2.43 28.28
CA ASP A 134 -20.51 2.73 29.67
C ASP A 134 -19.76 3.97 30.15
N SER A 135 -20.35 4.70 31.09
CA SER A 135 -19.76 5.92 31.66
C SER A 135 -18.39 5.67 32.29
N GLU A 136 -18.09 4.43 32.67
CA GLU A 136 -16.79 3.99 33.19
C GLU A 136 -15.64 3.91 32.16
N LEU A 137 -15.91 3.95 30.85
CA LEU A 137 -14.87 3.89 29.79
C LEU A 137 -14.17 5.23 29.56
N TRP A 138 -14.75 6.33 30.04
CA TRP A 138 -14.15 7.66 30.03
C TRP A 138 -13.40 7.84 31.34
N LYS A 139 -12.10 7.55 31.34
CA LYS A 139 -11.24 7.79 32.51
C LYS A 139 -10.04 8.61 32.09
N PHE A 140 -9.73 9.59 32.95
CA PHE A 140 -8.55 10.48 32.95
C PHE A 140 -8.65 11.78 32.15
N SER A 141 -8.62 12.88 32.90
CA SER A 141 -7.78 14.04 32.61
C SER A 141 -6.91 14.28 33.86
N HIS A 142 -5.65 14.68 33.65
CA HIS A 142 -4.67 15.24 34.62
C HIS A 142 -3.44 14.41 35.06
N SER A 143 -3.41 13.06 35.02
CA SER A 143 -2.16 12.30 35.27
C SER A 143 -1.93 11.19 34.26
N ALA A 144 -0.91 11.35 33.42
CA ALA A 144 -0.42 10.27 32.58
C ALA A 144 0.07 9.14 33.49
N GLN A 145 -0.48 7.93 33.31
CA GLN A 145 -0.14 6.79 34.15
C GLN A 145 1.39 6.53 34.16
N PRO A 146 1.94 5.94 35.25
CA PRO A 146 3.36 5.58 35.33
C PRO A 146 3.87 4.77 34.12
N PHE A 147 2.98 4.04 33.44
CA PHE A 147 3.27 3.33 32.20
C PHE A 147 3.58 4.25 31.01
N VAL A 148 2.82 5.34 30.81
CA VAL A 148 3.07 6.38 29.79
C VAL A 148 4.35 7.15 30.12
N GLN A 149 4.54 7.42 31.42
CA GLN A 149 5.81 7.64 32.14
C GLN A 149 7.06 7.04 31.51
N LYS A 150 6.97 5.74 31.26
CA LYS A 150 8.13 4.87 31.13
C LYS A 150 8.73 4.86 29.73
N TYR A 151 7.96 5.23 28.71
CA TYR A 151 8.37 5.06 27.31
C TYR A 151 8.26 6.38 26.53
N GLU A 152 9.36 6.78 25.90
CA GLU A 152 9.47 8.06 25.19
C GLU A 152 8.40 8.21 24.10
N LEU A 153 8.18 7.18 23.29
CA LEU A 153 7.18 7.21 22.22
C LEU A 153 5.77 7.49 22.76
N LEU A 154 5.39 6.87 23.87
CA LEU A 154 4.08 7.08 24.49
C LEU A 154 3.96 8.49 25.08
N LYS A 155 5.05 9.02 25.65
CA LYS A 155 5.11 10.40 26.13
C LYS A 155 4.90 11.39 24.98
N TYR A 156 5.59 11.21 23.85
CA TYR A 156 5.41 12.06 22.67
C TYR A 156 3.97 12.01 22.14
N MET A 157 3.39 10.81 22.00
CA MET A 157 2.00 10.67 21.56
C MET A 157 1.02 11.39 22.49
N HIS A 158 1.23 11.26 23.80
CA HIS A 158 0.42 11.92 24.82
C HIS A 158 0.55 13.46 24.76
N ASP A 159 1.77 13.98 24.61
CA ASP A 159 2.03 15.42 24.55
C ASP A 159 1.45 16.05 23.27
N ILE A 160 1.51 15.34 22.14
CA ILE A 160 0.83 15.73 20.89
C ILE A 160 -0.68 15.81 21.10
N CYS A 161 -1.27 14.83 21.78
CA CYS A 161 -2.70 14.83 22.06
C CYS A 161 -3.11 16.00 22.96
N LYS A 162 -2.33 16.29 24.02
CA LYS A 162 -2.53 17.48 24.87
C LYS A 162 -2.45 18.78 24.08
N ALA A 163 -1.38 18.96 23.31
CA ALA A 163 -1.20 20.14 22.47
C ALA A 163 -2.33 20.29 21.43
N LYS A 164 -2.89 19.17 20.94
CA LYS A 164 -4.05 19.20 20.05
C LYS A 164 -5.32 19.67 20.76
N ILE A 165 -5.56 19.23 21.99
CA ILE A 165 -6.68 19.67 22.84
C ILE A 165 -6.58 21.16 23.15
N ASP A 166 -5.36 21.63 23.46
CA ASP A 166 -5.10 23.02 23.81
C ASP A 166 -5.03 23.94 22.56
N GLY A 167 -5.23 23.39 21.36
CA GLY A 167 -5.22 24.13 20.10
C GLY A 167 -3.84 24.59 19.63
N THR A 168 -2.77 24.14 20.29
CA THR A 168 -1.38 24.53 20.01
C THR A 168 -0.71 23.61 18.98
N TYR A 169 -1.32 22.47 18.64
CA TYR A 169 -0.80 21.53 17.64
C TYR A 169 -1.68 21.40 16.39
N SER A 170 -1.03 21.49 15.23
CA SER A 170 -1.65 21.25 13.92
C SER A 170 -1.03 20.01 13.27
N GLY A 171 -1.88 19.11 12.77
CA GLY A 171 -1.47 17.87 12.13
C GLY A 171 -2.04 17.79 10.72
N PHE A 172 -1.81 16.65 10.06
CA PHE A 172 -2.39 16.41 8.76
C PHE A 172 -3.91 16.25 8.82
N SER A 173 -4.61 16.84 7.85
CA SER A 173 -6.05 16.79 7.67
C SER A 173 -6.37 16.28 6.26
N PRO A 174 -7.41 15.43 6.10
CA PRO A 174 -7.79 14.91 4.80
C PRO A 174 -8.46 16.00 3.95
N LEU A 175 -7.99 16.14 2.72
CA LEU A 175 -8.63 16.82 1.61
C LEU A 175 -9.15 15.75 0.64
N PRO A 176 -10.48 15.67 0.41
CA PRO A 176 -11.02 14.74 -0.57
C PRO A 176 -10.63 15.19 -1.98
N SER A 177 -10.04 14.31 -2.78
CA SER A 177 -9.84 14.56 -4.21
C SER A 177 -11.10 14.18 -4.99
N ARG A 178 -11.57 15.03 -5.90
CA ARG A 178 -12.61 14.64 -6.86
C ARG A 178 -11.96 13.96 -8.05
N SER A 179 -11.40 12.76 -7.84
CA SER A 179 -11.16 11.88 -8.98
C SER A 179 -12.51 11.44 -9.55
N TYR A 180 -12.72 11.62 -10.85
CA TYR A 180 -13.88 11.09 -11.57
C TYR A 180 -13.83 9.56 -11.72
N SER A 181 -12.78 8.90 -11.21
CA SER A 181 -12.76 7.45 -11.08
C SER A 181 -13.60 6.98 -9.88
N LEU A 182 -14.20 5.79 -10.00
CA LEU A 182 -14.94 5.12 -8.92
C LEU A 182 -14.09 4.88 -7.64
N GLN A 183 -12.79 5.18 -7.66
CA GLN A 183 -11.85 5.04 -6.55
C GLN A 183 -11.71 6.36 -5.76
N LYS A 184 -12.12 6.32 -4.49
CA LYS A 184 -11.85 7.42 -3.54
C LYS A 184 -10.34 7.52 -3.28
N SER A 185 -9.80 8.73 -3.36
CA SER A 185 -8.42 9.04 -2.97
C SER A 185 -8.42 10.27 -2.05
N TYR A 186 -7.59 10.23 -1.01
CA TYR A 186 -7.47 11.29 0.00
C TYR A 186 -6.05 11.84 0.01
N LEU A 187 -5.91 13.16 0.01
CA LEU A 187 -4.64 13.85 0.23
C LEU A 187 -4.62 14.42 1.64
N TYR A 188 -3.61 14.10 2.43
CA TYR A 188 -3.45 14.53 3.81
C TYR A 188 -2.39 15.63 3.88
N VAL A 189 -2.79 16.82 4.34
CA VAL A 189 -1.95 18.05 4.33
C VAL A 189 -2.06 18.80 5.65
N ASN A 190 -1.09 19.65 5.97
CA ASN A 190 -1.10 20.37 7.24
C ASN A 190 -2.31 21.32 7.32
N SER A 191 -3.06 21.27 8.43
CA SER A 191 -4.38 21.90 8.55
C SER A 191 -4.42 23.41 8.30
N ARG A 192 -3.29 24.14 8.43
CA ARG A 192 -3.24 25.59 8.16
C ARG A 192 -3.56 25.96 6.70
N LEU A 193 -3.30 25.07 5.73
CA LEU A 193 -3.64 25.32 4.31
C LEU A 193 -5.11 25.05 3.96
N ARG A 194 -5.85 24.33 4.82
CA ARG A 194 -7.25 23.96 4.53
C ARG A 194 -8.17 25.18 4.45
N ASP A 195 -7.89 26.20 5.23
CA ASP A 195 -8.73 27.40 5.35
C ASP A 195 -8.57 28.34 4.14
N GLU A 196 -7.44 28.28 3.44
CA GLU A 196 -7.18 29.07 2.22
C GLU A 196 -7.67 28.38 0.94
N ALA A 197 -7.59 27.04 0.87
CA ALA A 197 -8.02 26.26 -0.29
C ALA A 197 -9.55 26.25 -0.51
N GLN A 198 -10.35 26.56 0.53
CA GLN A 198 -11.81 26.61 0.40
C GLN A 198 -12.33 27.87 -0.32
N HIS A 199 -11.49 28.90 -0.50
CA HIS A 199 -11.93 30.21 -0.98
C HIS A 199 -11.80 30.46 -2.49
N ARG A 200 -11.18 29.55 -3.25
CA ARG A 200 -11.05 29.68 -4.72
C ARG A 200 -11.89 28.62 -5.42
N ARG A 201 -13.19 28.88 -5.58
CA ARG A 201 -14.13 27.99 -6.29
C ARG A 201 -14.79 28.71 -7.46
N GLY A 202 -14.42 28.33 -8.67
CA GLY A 202 -15.07 28.72 -9.93
C GLY A 202 -15.09 27.55 -10.91
N HIS A 203 -16.29 27.23 -11.42
CA HIS A 203 -16.59 26.07 -12.29
C HIS A 203 -15.93 26.13 -13.67
N ARG A 204 -15.57 24.96 -14.23
CA ARG A 204 -15.91 24.60 -15.62
C ARG A 204 -15.80 23.09 -15.85
N THR A 205 -16.82 22.57 -16.53
CA THR A 205 -17.09 21.16 -16.82
C THR A 205 -16.53 20.80 -18.18
N THR A 206 -15.79 19.69 -18.27
CA THR A 206 -15.59 19.00 -19.55
C THR A 206 -15.53 17.50 -19.30
N THR A 207 -16.53 16.78 -19.79
CA THR A 207 -16.63 15.32 -19.80
C THR A 207 -15.90 14.75 -21.01
N LEU A 208 -14.98 13.82 -20.79
CA LEU A 208 -14.43 12.95 -21.83
C LEU A 208 -14.92 11.52 -21.58
N SER A 209 -15.66 10.97 -22.55
CA SER A 209 -16.11 9.58 -22.59
C SER A 209 -15.02 8.69 -23.16
N MET A 210 -14.74 7.56 -22.49
CA MET A 210 -13.92 6.49 -23.07
C MET A 210 -14.80 5.62 -23.96
N ALA A 211 -14.45 5.52 -25.23
CA ALA A 211 -14.96 4.49 -26.13
C ALA A 211 -14.15 3.21 -25.92
N ALA A 212 -14.86 2.09 -25.76
CA ALA A 212 -14.28 0.77 -25.85
C ALA A 212 -14.36 0.34 -27.32
N GLU A 213 -13.21 0.11 -27.95
CA GLU A 213 -13.15 -0.62 -29.21
C GLU A 213 -12.79 -2.07 -28.90
N GLY A 214 -13.77 -2.94 -29.15
CA GLY A 214 -13.53 -4.35 -29.31
C GLY A 214 -13.30 -4.63 -30.79
N GLU A 215 -12.25 -5.36 -31.11
CA GLU A 215 -12.15 -6.08 -32.36
C GLU A 215 -12.04 -7.58 -32.07
N THR A 216 -12.89 -8.34 -32.75
CA THR A 216 -12.83 -9.80 -32.83
C THR A 216 -12.39 -10.17 -34.24
N SER A 217 -11.33 -10.97 -34.38
CA SER A 217 -11.26 -12.20 -35.19
C SER A 217 -9.83 -12.56 -35.62
N SER A 218 -9.32 -13.67 -35.11
CA SER A 218 -8.98 -14.90 -35.86
C SER A 218 -8.67 -15.97 -34.81
N GLU A 219 -8.81 -17.26 -35.13
CA GLU A 219 -8.47 -18.37 -34.22
C GLU A 219 -6.98 -18.33 -33.85
N SER A 220 -6.61 -17.52 -32.87
CA SER A 220 -5.25 -17.45 -32.35
C SER A 220 -5.12 -18.42 -31.19
N LEU A 221 -4.17 -19.35 -31.29
CA LEU A 221 -3.69 -20.27 -30.24
C LEU A 221 -2.97 -19.52 -29.09
N VAL A 222 -3.43 -18.32 -28.72
CA VAL A 222 -2.78 -17.42 -27.77
C VAL A 222 -3.79 -17.04 -26.68
N LEU A 223 -3.34 -17.04 -25.43
CA LEU A 223 -4.12 -16.62 -24.27
C LEU A 223 -4.48 -15.14 -24.39
N SER A 224 -5.75 -14.82 -24.16
CA SER A 224 -6.19 -13.43 -24.08
C SER A 224 -5.60 -12.75 -22.84
N GLY A 225 -4.92 -11.63 -23.03
CA GLY A 225 -4.29 -10.87 -21.96
C GLY A 225 -4.41 -9.36 -22.16
N MET A 226 -4.54 -8.63 -21.05
CA MET A 226 -4.51 -7.16 -21.05
C MET A 226 -3.07 -6.66 -21.01
N HIS A 227 -2.73 -5.65 -21.80
CA HIS A 227 -1.40 -5.06 -21.76
C HIS A 227 -1.30 -4.03 -20.63
N ASP A 228 -0.21 -4.07 -19.86
CA ASP A 228 0.09 -3.01 -18.90
C ASP A 228 0.95 -1.91 -19.54
N HIS A 229 1.10 -0.78 -18.83
CA HIS A 229 1.86 0.39 -19.27
C HIS A 229 3.39 0.20 -19.23
N TYR A 230 3.88 -0.94 -18.73
CA TYR A 230 5.29 -1.26 -18.56
C TYR A 230 5.78 -2.32 -19.57
N GLY A 231 4.96 -2.61 -20.59
CA GLY A 231 5.25 -3.61 -21.61
C GLY A 231 4.99 -5.04 -21.16
N GLY A 232 4.23 -5.23 -20.09
CA GLY A 232 3.77 -6.53 -19.61
C GLY A 232 2.40 -6.95 -20.15
N VAL A 233 2.02 -8.18 -19.83
CA VAL A 233 0.74 -8.81 -20.20
C VAL A 233 0.12 -9.46 -18.96
N ILE A 234 -1.16 -9.19 -18.70
CA ILE A 234 -1.93 -9.73 -17.59
C ILE A 234 -3.02 -10.64 -18.14
N VAL A 235 -2.89 -11.94 -17.87
CA VAL A 235 -3.85 -12.99 -18.25
C VAL A 235 -4.73 -13.29 -17.04
N HIS A 236 -6.04 -13.27 -17.28
CA HIS A 236 -7.03 -13.71 -16.30
C HIS A 236 -7.62 -15.04 -16.76
N ILE A 237 -7.35 -16.11 -16.01
CA ILE A 237 -7.98 -17.40 -16.27
C ILE A 237 -9.39 -17.37 -15.72
N ASN A 238 -10.35 -17.82 -16.53
CA ASN A 238 -11.75 -17.85 -16.16
C ASN A 238 -12.06 -19.09 -15.28
N ASP A 239 -12.73 -18.85 -14.16
CA ASP A 239 -13.20 -19.88 -13.22
C ASP A 239 -14.30 -20.77 -13.82
N ASN A 240 -15.05 -20.25 -14.79
CA ASN A 240 -16.18 -20.95 -15.41
C ASN A 240 -15.83 -21.71 -16.70
N ASP A 241 -14.60 -21.58 -17.21
CA ASP A 241 -14.15 -22.23 -18.44
C ASP A 241 -13.17 -23.38 -18.11
N PRO A 242 -13.61 -24.65 -18.14
CA PRO A 242 -12.75 -25.78 -17.78
C PRO A 242 -11.66 -25.93 -18.82
N MET A 243 -10.41 -25.77 -18.39
CA MET A 243 -9.25 -25.94 -19.23
C MET A 243 -8.41 -27.11 -18.71
N ASP A 244 -8.16 -28.08 -19.58
CA ASP A 244 -7.28 -29.18 -19.23
C ASP A 244 -5.80 -28.72 -19.26
N PRO A 245 -4.93 -29.34 -18.43
CA PRO A 245 -3.52 -28.95 -18.33
C PRO A 245 -2.74 -29.00 -19.66
N ALA A 246 -3.06 -29.92 -20.57
CA ALA A 246 -2.33 -30.08 -21.83
C ALA A 246 -2.70 -28.98 -22.84
N THR A 247 -3.99 -28.63 -22.91
CA THR A 247 -4.46 -27.48 -23.70
C THR A 247 -3.87 -26.18 -23.16
N PHE A 248 -3.87 -25.99 -21.82
CA PHE A 248 -3.27 -24.82 -21.20
C PHE A 248 -1.77 -24.72 -21.52
N LEU A 249 -1.02 -25.82 -21.44
CA LEU A 249 0.39 -25.86 -21.81
C LEU A 249 0.62 -25.38 -23.25
N SER A 250 -0.12 -25.95 -24.21
CA SER A 250 -0.01 -25.58 -25.63
C SER A 250 -0.27 -24.09 -25.86
N LEU A 251 -1.33 -23.55 -25.24
CA LEU A 251 -1.68 -22.13 -25.30
C LEU A 251 -0.62 -21.26 -24.63
N LEU A 252 -0.13 -21.64 -23.44
CA LEU A 252 0.85 -20.89 -22.69
C LEU A 252 2.18 -20.78 -23.45
N THR A 253 2.71 -21.90 -23.94
CA THR A 253 3.95 -21.94 -24.72
C THR A 253 3.83 -21.09 -25.99
N SER A 254 2.72 -21.22 -26.72
CA SER A 254 2.46 -20.42 -27.93
C SER A 254 2.34 -18.92 -27.61
N SER A 255 1.72 -18.58 -26.48
CA SER A 255 1.55 -17.20 -26.02
C SER A 255 2.87 -16.55 -25.63
N ILE A 256 3.73 -17.25 -24.89
CA ILE A 256 5.05 -16.75 -24.51
C ILE A 256 5.89 -16.47 -25.76
N ALA A 257 5.88 -17.39 -26.74
CA ALA A 257 6.58 -17.19 -28.00
C ALA A 257 6.05 -15.95 -28.76
N HIS A 258 4.73 -15.78 -28.81
CA HIS A 258 4.10 -14.62 -29.43
C HIS A 258 4.47 -13.30 -28.73
N TRP A 259 4.35 -13.23 -27.40
CA TRP A 259 4.69 -12.04 -26.62
C TRP A 259 6.17 -11.70 -26.66
N LYS A 260 7.04 -12.71 -26.77
CA LYS A 260 8.48 -12.51 -27.00
C LYS A 260 8.76 -11.80 -28.33
N LEU A 261 8.08 -12.19 -29.41
CA LEU A 261 8.19 -11.50 -30.71
C LEU A 261 7.67 -10.06 -30.66
N GLN A 262 6.66 -9.79 -29.82
CA GLN A 262 6.13 -8.45 -29.58
C GLN A 262 6.99 -7.59 -28.64
N GLY A 263 8.12 -8.11 -28.12
CA GLY A 263 8.98 -7.39 -27.19
C GLY A 263 8.35 -7.17 -25.81
N LYS A 264 7.39 -8.01 -25.41
CA LYS A 264 6.80 -7.95 -24.06
C LYS A 264 7.82 -8.38 -23.00
N LYS A 265 7.63 -7.90 -21.77
CA LYS A 265 8.54 -8.12 -20.64
C LYS A 265 7.95 -9.07 -19.60
N GLY A 266 7.11 -8.55 -18.70
CA GLY A 266 6.48 -9.31 -17.61
C GLY A 266 5.16 -9.94 -18.03
N VAL A 267 4.98 -11.22 -17.73
CA VAL A 267 3.70 -11.92 -17.91
C VAL A 267 3.14 -12.25 -16.54
N TRP A 268 1.88 -11.89 -16.30
CA TRP A 268 1.14 -12.14 -15.07
C TRP A 268 -0.02 -13.07 -15.36
N ILE A 269 -0.19 -14.11 -14.57
CA ILE A 269 -1.34 -15.02 -14.67
C ILE A 269 -2.09 -15.01 -13.34
N LYS A 270 -3.31 -14.45 -13.36
CA LYS A 270 -4.27 -14.58 -12.28
C LYS A 270 -5.02 -15.88 -12.46
N LEU A 271 -4.77 -16.84 -11.57
CA LEU A 271 -5.30 -18.19 -11.64
C LEU A 271 -6.25 -18.42 -10.45
N PRO A 272 -7.58 -18.49 -10.67
CA PRO A 272 -8.56 -18.76 -9.62
C PRO A 272 -8.27 -20.07 -8.89
N ILE A 273 -8.62 -20.19 -7.60
CA ILE A 273 -8.36 -21.42 -6.84
C ILE A 273 -9.00 -22.63 -7.53
N GLU A 274 -10.17 -22.44 -8.15
CA GLU A 274 -10.96 -23.39 -8.97
C GLU A 274 -10.20 -23.95 -10.19
N ARG A 275 -9.08 -23.33 -10.57
CA ARG A 275 -8.23 -23.76 -11.69
C ARG A 275 -6.85 -24.21 -11.23
N VAL A 276 -6.75 -24.70 -9.98
CA VAL A 276 -5.50 -25.16 -9.36
C VAL A 276 -4.77 -26.23 -10.18
N ASN A 277 -5.49 -27.00 -10.99
CA ASN A 277 -4.94 -27.98 -11.93
C ASN A 277 -3.95 -27.38 -12.95
N LEU A 278 -3.99 -26.06 -13.17
CA LEU A 278 -3.10 -25.36 -14.09
C LEU A 278 -1.83 -24.81 -13.44
N VAL A 279 -1.74 -24.80 -12.10
CA VAL A 279 -0.62 -24.20 -11.35
C VAL A 279 0.69 -24.93 -11.64
N GLU A 280 0.66 -26.27 -11.63
CA GLU A 280 1.85 -27.09 -11.90
C GLU A 280 2.38 -26.85 -13.31
N VAL A 281 1.50 -26.71 -14.30
CA VAL A 281 1.89 -26.43 -15.69
C VAL A 281 2.59 -25.08 -15.79
N ALA A 282 1.99 -24.02 -15.25
CA ALA A 282 2.58 -22.68 -15.28
C ALA A 282 3.97 -22.66 -14.62
N VAL A 283 4.11 -23.27 -13.44
CA VAL A 283 5.41 -23.31 -12.72
C VAL A 283 6.46 -24.09 -13.50
N LYS A 284 6.10 -25.21 -14.12
CA LYS A 284 7.02 -25.99 -14.97
C LYS A 284 7.48 -25.24 -16.22
N GLU A 285 6.63 -24.37 -16.77
CA GLU A 285 7.00 -23.45 -17.86
C GLU A 285 7.82 -22.24 -17.39
N GLY A 286 8.22 -22.22 -16.11
CA GLY A 286 9.15 -21.24 -15.55
C GLY A 286 8.49 -20.05 -14.85
N PHE A 287 7.16 -20.05 -14.69
CA PHE A 287 6.51 -19.07 -13.83
C PHE A 287 6.87 -19.32 -12.36
N TRP A 288 6.96 -18.26 -11.57
CA TRP A 288 7.08 -18.35 -10.12
C TRP A 288 5.91 -17.67 -9.42
N TYR A 289 5.72 -17.99 -8.15
CA TYR A 289 4.65 -17.36 -7.38
C TYR A 289 5.00 -15.91 -7.08
N HIS A 290 4.04 -15.01 -7.27
CA HIS A 290 4.18 -13.62 -6.87
C HIS A 290 3.42 -13.33 -5.56
N HIS A 291 2.13 -13.70 -5.52
CA HIS A 291 1.33 -13.66 -4.30
C HIS A 291 0.14 -14.59 -4.41
N ALA A 292 -0.53 -14.83 -3.29
CA ALA A 292 -1.80 -15.54 -3.27
C ALA A 292 -2.79 -14.81 -2.37
N GLU A 293 -4.03 -14.79 -2.79
CA GLU A 293 -5.20 -14.45 -1.99
C GLU A 293 -6.06 -15.71 -1.86
N PRO A 294 -7.01 -15.80 -0.91
CA PRO A 294 -7.76 -17.03 -0.68
C PRO A 294 -8.38 -17.66 -1.93
N MET A 295 -8.81 -16.83 -2.90
CA MET A 295 -9.51 -17.29 -4.11
C MET A 295 -8.64 -17.31 -5.36
N TYR A 296 -7.39 -16.88 -5.32
CA TYR A 296 -6.53 -16.91 -6.51
C TYR A 296 -5.04 -16.89 -6.19
N LEU A 297 -4.28 -17.49 -7.09
CA LEU A 297 -2.83 -17.42 -7.13
C LEU A 297 -2.40 -16.48 -8.26
N MET A 298 -1.49 -15.56 -7.97
CA MET A 298 -0.84 -14.72 -8.97
C MET A 298 0.55 -15.29 -9.28
N LEU A 299 0.75 -15.70 -10.52
CA LEU A 299 2.01 -16.20 -11.05
C LEU A 299 2.63 -15.16 -11.98
N VAL A 300 3.96 -15.10 -12.03
CA VAL A 300 4.67 -14.19 -12.94
C VAL A 300 5.80 -14.89 -13.68
N TYR A 301 6.10 -14.36 -14.86
CA TYR A 301 7.22 -14.78 -15.69
C TYR A 301 7.88 -13.55 -16.32
N TRP A 302 9.20 -13.57 -16.45
CA TRP A 302 9.97 -12.51 -17.09
C TRP A 302 10.59 -13.04 -18.39
N ILE A 303 10.15 -12.49 -19.53
CA ILE A 303 10.58 -12.92 -20.87
C ILE A 303 12.05 -12.53 -21.17
N PRO A 304 12.53 -11.31 -20.82
CA PRO A 304 13.90 -10.91 -21.10
C PRO A 304 14.93 -11.68 -20.27
N GLN A 305 16.17 -11.76 -20.77
CA GLN A 305 17.29 -12.32 -19.99
C GLN A 305 17.87 -11.34 -18.96
N SER A 306 17.49 -10.06 -19.02
CA SER A 306 17.88 -9.07 -18.02
C SER A 306 17.26 -9.39 -16.66
N PRO A 307 17.82 -8.87 -15.55
CA PRO A 307 17.13 -8.90 -14.26
C PRO A 307 15.69 -8.38 -14.39
N HIS A 308 14.76 -9.00 -13.68
CA HIS A 308 13.36 -8.57 -13.71
C HIS A 308 13.17 -7.29 -12.89
N THR A 309 12.30 -6.41 -13.37
CA THR A 309 11.91 -5.18 -12.66
C THR A 309 10.49 -5.28 -12.10
N LEU A 310 9.94 -6.49 -12.00
CA LEU A 310 8.63 -6.74 -11.42
C LEU A 310 8.63 -6.31 -9.94
N PRO A 311 7.64 -5.53 -9.50
CA PRO A 311 7.53 -5.16 -8.10
C PRO A 311 7.28 -6.42 -7.25
N SER A 312 7.83 -6.48 -6.05
CA SER A 312 7.51 -7.55 -5.09
C SER A 312 6.08 -7.41 -4.57
N ASN A 313 5.51 -8.51 -4.07
CA ASN A 313 4.22 -8.47 -3.42
C ASN A 313 4.30 -7.62 -2.15
N ALA A 314 3.37 -6.67 -2.00
CA ALA A 314 3.24 -5.86 -0.81
C ALA A 314 1.77 -5.76 -0.41
N THR A 315 1.46 -5.77 0.89
CA THR A 315 0.08 -5.50 1.35
C THR A 315 -0.40 -4.09 1.06
N HIS A 316 0.55 -3.15 1.04
CA HIS A 316 0.37 -1.78 0.65
C HIS A 316 1.56 -1.37 -0.18
N ARG A 317 1.33 -0.63 -1.27
CA ARG A 317 2.42 0.03 -1.98
C ARG A 317 2.71 1.34 -1.25
N VAL A 318 3.97 1.55 -0.88
CA VAL A 318 4.44 2.83 -0.36
C VAL A 318 5.30 3.47 -1.45
N GLY A 319 4.75 4.48 -2.12
CA GLY A 319 5.48 5.32 -3.04
C GLY A 319 6.01 6.57 -2.35
N ILE A 320 7.14 7.08 -2.83
CA ILE A 320 7.70 8.37 -2.43
C ILE A 320 7.84 9.22 -3.69
N GLY A 321 7.38 10.47 -3.63
CA GLY A 321 7.74 11.53 -4.57
C GLY A 321 8.73 12.47 -3.91
N ALA A 322 9.95 12.53 -4.47
CA ALA A 322 11.03 13.35 -3.94
C ALA A 322 10.95 14.77 -4.50
N PHE A 323 10.57 15.72 -3.67
CA PHE A 323 10.67 17.15 -3.95
C PHE A 323 12.07 17.63 -3.56
N VAL A 324 13.00 17.57 -4.51
CA VAL A 324 14.39 18.03 -4.32
C VAL A 324 14.51 19.46 -4.83
N LEU A 325 14.71 20.42 -3.92
CA LEU A 325 14.82 21.84 -4.25
C LEU A 325 16.28 22.30 -4.20
N ASN A 326 16.74 22.96 -5.25
CA ASN A 326 17.94 23.80 -5.18
C ASN A 326 17.56 25.16 -4.58
N PRO A 327 17.98 25.47 -3.33
CA PRO A 327 17.54 26.69 -2.65
C PRO A 327 18.11 27.96 -3.29
N ASN A 328 19.22 27.86 -4.02
CA ASN A 328 19.90 29.01 -4.61
C ASN A 328 19.22 29.46 -5.92
N THR A 329 18.70 28.51 -6.69
CA THR A 329 18.12 28.78 -8.03
C THR A 329 16.61 28.65 -8.08
N ARG A 330 15.96 28.15 -7.01
CA ARG A 330 14.54 27.75 -6.99
C ARG A 330 14.18 26.72 -8.08
N GLN A 331 15.16 25.95 -8.53
CA GLN A 331 14.95 24.82 -9.44
C GLN A 331 14.68 23.55 -8.65
N VAL A 332 13.96 22.63 -9.28
CA VAL A 332 13.62 21.31 -8.73
C VAL A 332 14.16 20.21 -9.62
N LEU A 333 14.58 19.10 -9.00
CA LEU A 333 14.92 17.91 -9.74
C LEU A 333 13.65 17.30 -10.33
N ALA A 334 13.65 17.08 -11.64
CA ALA A 334 12.57 16.39 -12.33
C ALA A 334 13.13 15.37 -13.32
N VAL A 335 12.35 14.32 -13.56
CA VAL A 335 12.71 13.20 -14.42
C VAL A 335 11.64 12.93 -15.47
N GLN A 336 12.05 12.35 -16.60
CA GLN A 336 11.20 11.75 -17.63
C GLN A 336 11.37 10.22 -17.58
N GLU A 337 10.26 9.49 -17.68
CA GLU A 337 10.26 8.03 -17.65
C GLU A 337 10.65 7.45 -19.01
N LYS A 338 11.61 6.52 -19.05
CA LYS A 338 11.92 5.73 -20.25
C LYS A 338 10.91 4.62 -20.49
N SER A 339 10.19 4.21 -19.45
CA SER A 339 9.10 3.23 -19.51
C SER A 339 8.05 3.53 -18.46
N GLY A 340 6.76 3.36 -18.82
CA GLY A 340 5.65 3.61 -17.92
C GLY A 340 4.56 4.46 -18.58
N VAL A 341 3.66 5.00 -17.76
CA VAL A 341 2.50 5.76 -18.21
C VAL A 341 2.90 7.06 -18.92
N LEU A 342 4.05 7.63 -18.58
CA LEU A 342 4.51 8.92 -19.11
C LEU A 342 5.61 8.79 -20.18
N GLN A 343 5.92 7.56 -20.62
CA GLN A 343 6.93 7.32 -21.65
C GLN A 343 6.61 8.09 -22.94
N GLY A 344 7.60 8.83 -23.47
CA GLY A 344 7.48 9.57 -24.72
C GLY A 344 6.50 10.75 -24.70
N THR A 345 5.93 11.09 -23.53
CA THR A 345 5.01 12.24 -23.39
C THR A 345 5.74 13.56 -23.21
N GLY A 346 7.04 13.52 -22.88
CA GLY A 346 7.83 14.70 -22.53
C GLY A 346 7.49 15.31 -21.16
N VAL A 347 6.64 14.66 -20.36
CA VAL A 347 6.22 15.18 -19.04
C VAL A 347 7.34 15.03 -18.02
N TRP A 348 7.68 16.13 -17.37
CA TRP A 348 8.60 16.15 -16.23
C TRP A 348 7.84 15.93 -14.94
N LYS A 349 8.23 14.92 -14.17
CA LYS A 349 7.65 14.59 -12.86
C LYS A 349 8.71 14.65 -11.76
N PHE A 350 8.28 14.73 -10.50
CA PHE A 350 9.20 14.45 -9.39
C PHE A 350 9.74 13.02 -9.50
N PRO A 351 11.01 12.78 -9.12
CA PRO A 351 11.52 11.43 -8.95
C PRO A 351 10.61 10.61 -8.03
N THR A 352 10.23 9.41 -8.47
CA THR A 352 9.38 8.50 -7.71
C THR A 352 10.01 7.11 -7.62
N GLY A 353 10.21 6.57 -6.43
CA GLY A 353 10.88 5.27 -6.22
C GLY A 353 12.20 5.38 -5.49
N VAL A 354 13.02 4.32 -5.51
CA VAL A 354 14.40 4.36 -5.00
C VAL A 354 15.23 5.09 -6.05
N VAL A 355 15.61 6.33 -5.74
CA VAL A 355 16.34 7.20 -6.67
C VAL A 355 17.77 7.26 -6.17
N ASP A 356 18.65 6.50 -6.80
CA ASP A 356 20.11 6.58 -6.60
C ASP A 356 20.74 7.71 -7.44
N GLU A 357 19.92 8.59 -8.06
CA GLU A 357 20.39 9.56 -9.06
C GLU A 357 21.04 10.82 -8.48
N ILE A 358 20.70 11.20 -7.24
CA ILE A 358 21.31 12.32 -6.51
C ILE A 358 21.44 11.98 -5.03
N ASP A 359 22.66 12.11 -4.51
CA ASP A 359 22.91 12.14 -3.07
C ASP A 359 22.09 13.26 -2.43
N SER A 360 21.10 12.87 -1.64
CA SER A 360 20.16 13.79 -1.03
C SER A 360 19.80 13.32 0.37
N GLU A 361 19.45 14.27 1.24
CA GLU A 361 19.00 13.97 2.59
C GLU A 361 17.52 14.31 2.76
N PHE A 362 16.85 13.46 3.52
CA PHE A 362 15.45 13.65 3.86
C PHE A 362 15.28 14.81 4.84
N VAL A 363 14.32 15.70 4.58
CA VAL A 363 14.01 16.85 5.43
C VAL A 363 12.68 16.66 6.17
N GLU A 364 11.59 16.48 5.42
CA GLU A 364 10.24 16.34 5.98
C GLU A 364 9.25 15.73 4.98
N VAL A 365 8.19 15.11 5.49
CA VAL A 365 7.00 14.73 4.70
C VAL A 365 6.12 15.97 4.53
N LEU A 366 5.89 16.42 3.30
CA LEU A 366 5.02 17.57 3.01
C LEU A 366 3.54 17.18 3.01
N ALA A 367 3.23 16.03 2.44
CA ALA A 367 1.89 15.48 2.35
C ALA A 367 1.97 13.96 2.13
N PHE A 368 0.86 13.26 2.34
CA PHE A 368 0.74 11.89 1.86
C PHE A 368 -0.65 11.66 1.27
N ARG A 369 -0.74 10.74 0.33
CA ARG A 369 -1.97 10.34 -0.35
C ARG A 369 -2.28 8.90 -0.01
N GLN A 370 -3.56 8.60 0.11
CA GLN A 370 -4.07 7.23 0.10
C GLN A 370 -4.98 7.03 -1.12
N SER A 371 -4.79 5.95 -1.86
CA SER A 371 -5.66 5.51 -2.96
C SER A 371 -6.11 4.06 -2.77
N HIS A 372 -7.39 3.79 -2.96
CA HIS A 372 -7.99 2.49 -2.65
C HIS A 372 -8.07 1.57 -3.87
N LYS A 373 -7.74 0.29 -3.68
CA LYS A 373 -7.83 -0.78 -4.69
C LYS A 373 -7.10 -0.47 -6.00
N ALA A 374 -6.02 0.30 -5.94
CA ALA A 374 -5.32 0.83 -7.11
C ALA A 374 -4.53 -0.26 -7.86
N PHE A 375 -4.11 -1.33 -7.18
CA PHE A 375 -3.31 -2.40 -7.77
C PHE A 375 -3.67 -3.76 -7.14
N PHE A 376 -4.21 -4.68 -7.94
CA PHE A 376 -4.71 -5.99 -7.49
C PHE A 376 -5.51 -5.93 -6.17
N GLU A 377 -6.45 -4.97 -6.09
CA GLU A 377 -7.32 -4.75 -4.92
C GLU A 377 -6.62 -4.23 -3.65
N LYS A 378 -5.31 -3.93 -3.71
CA LYS A 378 -4.54 -3.37 -2.59
C LYS A 378 -4.54 -1.84 -2.59
N SER A 379 -4.36 -1.25 -1.42
CA SER A 379 -4.29 0.21 -1.24
C SER A 379 -2.87 0.73 -1.46
N ASP A 380 -2.77 1.96 -1.95
CA ASP A 380 -1.53 2.68 -2.23
C ASP A 380 -1.39 3.88 -1.28
N LEU A 381 -0.24 3.99 -0.63
CA LEU A 381 0.19 5.16 0.12
C LEU A 381 1.30 5.85 -0.65
N PHE A 382 1.17 7.14 -0.91
CA PHE A 382 2.17 7.92 -1.63
C PHE A 382 2.58 9.15 -0.81
N PHE A 383 3.86 9.26 -0.45
CA PHE A 383 4.39 10.35 0.35
C PHE A 383 5.09 11.37 -0.54
N VAL A 384 4.78 12.65 -0.36
CA VAL A 384 5.54 13.75 -0.97
C VAL A 384 6.55 14.21 0.07
N CYS A 385 7.83 14.04 -0.22
CA CYS A 385 8.93 14.30 0.72
C CYS A 385 9.81 15.44 0.22
N MET A 386 10.08 16.42 1.08
CA MET A 386 11.12 17.41 0.85
C MET A 386 12.49 16.76 1.08
N MET A 387 13.36 16.90 0.09
CA MET A 387 14.74 16.43 0.13
C MET A 387 15.68 17.63 -0.08
N ARG A 388 16.83 17.61 0.58
CA ARG A 388 17.91 18.57 0.34
C ARG A 388 19.02 17.89 -0.47
N PRO A 389 19.41 18.44 -1.63
CA PRO A 389 20.52 17.87 -2.41
C PRO A 389 21.85 18.07 -1.67
N LEU A 390 22.67 17.03 -1.62
CA LEU A 390 24.07 17.08 -1.17
C LEU A 390 25.02 17.33 -2.35
N SER A 391 24.59 16.95 -3.56
CA SER A 391 25.23 17.24 -4.84
C SER A 391 24.22 17.81 -5.83
N TYR A 392 24.72 18.57 -6.82
CA TYR A 392 23.93 19.10 -7.93
C TYR A 392 24.23 18.38 -9.26
N ASP A 393 25.24 17.51 -9.26
CA ASP A 393 25.60 16.68 -10.42
C ASP A 393 24.62 15.52 -10.52
N ILE A 394 23.99 15.39 -11.68
CA ILE A 394 22.96 14.38 -11.93
C ILE A 394 23.63 13.14 -12.52
N GLN A 395 23.44 11.99 -11.87
CA GLN A 395 23.86 10.69 -12.39
C GLN A 395 22.62 9.94 -12.89
N THR A 396 22.39 9.94 -14.20
CA THR A 396 21.20 9.30 -14.79
C THR A 396 21.36 7.79 -14.82
N GLN A 397 20.37 7.05 -14.32
CA GLN A 397 20.32 5.60 -14.48
C GLN A 397 19.63 5.23 -15.80
N GLU A 398 20.39 4.71 -16.78
CA GLU A 398 19.90 4.47 -18.15
C GLU A 398 18.78 3.41 -18.29
N HIS A 399 18.45 2.68 -17.23
CA HIS A 399 17.52 1.54 -17.29
C HIS A 399 16.05 1.98 -17.22
N GLU A 400 15.73 3.01 -16.41
CA GLU A 400 14.36 3.44 -16.13
C GLU A 400 14.08 4.90 -16.51
N ILE A 401 15.10 5.77 -16.44
CA ILE A 401 14.94 7.21 -16.65
C ILE A 401 15.43 7.59 -18.06
N GLU A 402 14.61 8.37 -18.76
CA GLU A 402 14.92 8.90 -20.10
C GLU A 402 15.81 10.14 -19.98
N ALA A 403 15.47 11.03 -19.05
CA ALA A 403 16.23 12.24 -18.76
C ALA A 403 15.98 12.72 -17.33
N ALA A 404 16.97 13.36 -16.72
CA ALA A 404 16.87 14.02 -15.41
C ALA A 404 17.53 15.40 -15.48
N GLN A 405 16.86 16.43 -14.95
CA GLN A 405 17.39 17.80 -14.96
C GLN A 405 16.84 18.68 -13.83
N TRP A 406 17.52 19.80 -13.60
CA TRP A 406 17.06 20.90 -12.75
C TRP A 406 16.15 21.84 -13.54
N ILE A 407 14.86 21.90 -13.19
CA ILE A 407 13.86 22.73 -13.87
C ILE A 407 13.39 23.85 -12.93
N PRO A 408 13.24 25.11 -13.38
CA PRO A 408 12.59 26.14 -12.59
C PRO A 408 11.23 25.67 -12.07
N PHE A 409 10.95 25.82 -10.77
CA PHE A 409 9.72 25.30 -10.18
C PHE A 409 8.45 25.83 -10.86
N ASP A 410 8.43 27.11 -11.23
CA ASP A 410 7.26 27.70 -11.91
C ASP A 410 7.04 27.09 -13.31
N GLU A 411 8.10 26.66 -14.00
CA GLU A 411 8.00 25.93 -15.28
C GLU A 411 7.44 24.52 -15.07
N TYR A 412 7.94 23.78 -14.07
CA TYR A 412 7.39 22.49 -13.68
C TYR A 412 5.90 22.59 -13.34
N ALA A 413 5.52 23.57 -12.53
CA ALA A 413 4.16 23.80 -12.08
C ALA A 413 3.24 24.19 -13.24
N ALA A 414 3.74 24.91 -14.25
CA ALA A 414 2.97 25.34 -15.41
C ALA A 414 2.67 24.22 -16.42
N GLN A 415 3.30 23.04 -16.30
CA GLN A 415 3.06 21.93 -17.21
C GLN A 415 1.56 21.57 -17.28
N PRO A 416 0.99 21.40 -18.49
CA PRO A 416 -0.42 21.01 -18.65
C PRO A 416 -0.79 19.75 -17.87
N PHE A 417 0.13 18.79 -17.75
CA PHE A 417 -0.07 17.58 -16.96
C PHE A 417 -0.36 17.87 -15.47
N VAL A 418 0.40 18.79 -14.87
CA VAL A 418 0.16 19.25 -13.49
C VAL A 418 -1.12 20.07 -13.42
N GLN A 419 -1.35 20.96 -14.38
CA GLN A 419 -2.50 21.86 -14.43
C GLN A 419 -3.83 21.19 -14.83
N ASN A 420 -3.83 19.97 -15.31
CA ASN A 420 -5.06 19.24 -15.64
C ASN A 420 -5.45 18.22 -14.57
N ASN A 421 -4.60 17.99 -13.56
CA ASN A 421 -4.84 17.04 -12.49
C ASN A 421 -4.99 17.75 -11.14
N GLU A 422 -6.18 17.68 -10.55
CA GLU A 422 -6.50 18.37 -9.27
C GLU A 422 -5.54 17.98 -8.14
N LEU A 423 -5.19 16.69 -8.03
CA LEU A 423 -4.27 16.21 -7.01
C LEU A 423 -2.86 16.79 -7.19
N LEU A 424 -2.35 16.81 -8.43
CA LEU A 424 -1.03 17.38 -8.73
C LEU A 424 -0.99 18.89 -8.52
N LYS A 425 -2.09 19.61 -8.78
CA LYS A 425 -2.21 21.02 -8.40
C LYS A 425 -2.03 21.23 -6.91
N TYR A 426 -2.76 20.49 -6.08
CA TYR A 426 -2.61 20.61 -4.63
C TYR A 426 -1.17 20.31 -4.17
N ILE A 427 -0.55 19.27 -4.73
CA ILE A 427 0.85 18.96 -4.43
C ILE A 427 1.77 20.11 -4.86
N SER A 428 1.56 20.67 -6.05
CA SER A 428 2.30 21.83 -6.55
C SER A 428 2.12 23.05 -5.66
N ASP A 429 0.91 23.36 -5.22
CA ASP A 429 0.62 24.49 -4.33
C ASP A 429 1.33 24.31 -2.97
N ILE A 430 1.31 23.11 -2.40
CA ILE A 430 2.05 22.78 -1.17
C ILE A 430 3.56 23.00 -1.36
N CYS A 431 4.12 22.51 -2.47
CA CYS A 431 5.52 22.70 -2.79
C CYS A 431 5.87 24.18 -2.95
N LYS A 432 5.00 24.97 -3.58
CA LYS A 432 5.17 26.42 -3.74
C LYS A 432 5.20 27.13 -2.39
N THR A 433 4.19 26.88 -1.55
CA THR A 433 4.12 27.46 -0.21
C THR A 433 5.31 27.02 0.65
N LYS A 434 5.85 25.81 0.44
CA LYS A 434 7.09 25.36 1.09
C LYS A 434 8.30 26.15 0.63
N ILE A 435 8.47 26.37 -0.68
CA ILE A 435 9.55 27.20 -1.24
C ILE A 435 9.50 28.60 -0.65
N ASP A 436 8.30 29.18 -0.51
CA ASP A 436 8.09 30.53 0.03
C ASP A 436 8.22 30.60 1.56
N GLY A 437 8.58 29.49 2.23
CA GLY A 437 8.81 29.43 3.69
C GLY A 437 7.53 29.46 4.53
N GLN A 438 6.37 29.31 3.90
CA GLN A 438 5.05 29.42 4.53
C GLN A 438 4.42 28.06 4.89
N TYR A 439 5.11 26.95 4.59
CA TYR A 439 4.63 25.60 4.89
C TYR A 439 5.63 24.78 5.72
N SER A 440 5.09 23.98 6.65
CA SER A 440 5.86 23.03 7.47
C SER A 440 5.23 21.64 7.38
N GLY A 441 6.02 20.69 6.91
CA GLY A 441 5.69 19.28 6.88
C GLY A 441 5.93 18.58 8.23
N PHE A 442 6.06 17.26 8.17
CA PHE A 442 6.37 16.41 9.32
C PHE A 442 7.82 15.95 9.24
N SER A 443 8.61 16.33 10.23
CA SER A 443 10.03 15.93 10.34
C SER A 443 10.16 14.67 11.19
N PRO A 444 11.23 13.88 11.01
CA PRO A 444 11.43 12.66 11.77
C PRO A 444 11.96 12.98 13.16
N LEU A 445 11.38 12.37 14.18
CA LEU A 445 11.86 12.37 15.55
C LEU A 445 12.26 10.94 15.92
N LEU A 446 13.53 10.74 16.22
CA LEU A 446 14.03 9.45 16.70
C LEU A 446 13.55 9.23 18.14
N ALA A 447 12.91 8.08 18.38
CA ALA A 447 12.43 7.62 19.67
C ALA A 447 12.70 6.13 19.85
N SER A 448 12.66 5.66 21.09
CA SER A 448 12.76 4.24 21.41
C SER A 448 11.38 3.55 21.39
N SER A 449 11.27 2.43 20.66
CA SER A 449 10.08 1.57 20.65
C SER A 449 9.87 0.95 22.03
N PHE A 450 8.62 0.94 22.50
CA PHE A 450 8.27 0.32 23.78
C PHE A 450 8.21 -1.22 23.71
N TYR A 451 8.17 -1.80 22.50
CA TYR A 451 8.06 -3.25 22.30
C TYR A 451 9.40 -3.96 22.33
N ASP A 452 10.39 -3.41 21.64
CA ASP A 452 11.68 -4.07 21.38
C ASP A 452 12.90 -3.16 21.66
N GLN A 453 12.67 -1.96 22.21
CA GLN A 453 13.69 -0.95 22.49
C GLN A 453 14.55 -0.56 21.27
N LYS A 454 14.09 -0.89 20.06
CA LYS A 454 14.76 -0.48 18.82
C LYS A 454 14.43 0.96 18.47
N ALA A 455 15.31 1.57 17.69
CA ALA A 455 15.11 2.87 17.08
C ALA A 455 13.79 2.90 16.28
N SER A 456 12.97 3.90 16.53
CA SER A 456 11.71 4.18 15.84
C SER A 456 11.66 5.65 15.43
N TYR A 457 11.09 5.93 14.26
CA TYR A 457 10.92 7.30 13.77
C TYR A 457 9.46 7.73 13.91
N LEU A 458 9.22 8.78 14.67
CA LEU A 458 7.93 9.45 14.78
C LEU A 458 7.94 10.71 13.90
N TYR A 459 7.07 10.78 12.89
CA TYR A 459 6.96 11.93 12.02
C TYR A 459 5.91 12.89 12.59
N LEU A 460 6.30 14.14 12.89
CA LEU A 460 5.41 15.13 13.50
C LEU A 460 5.71 16.56 13.05
N ASN A 461 4.73 17.44 13.23
CA ASN A 461 4.88 18.85 12.89
C ASN A 461 5.73 19.59 13.94
N ASN A 462 6.99 19.87 13.60
CA ASN A 462 7.95 20.56 14.48
C ASN A 462 7.64 22.05 14.68
N SER A 463 6.75 22.67 13.90
CA SER A 463 6.42 24.09 14.04
C SER A 463 5.58 24.42 15.29
N SER A 464 5.08 23.39 16.01
CA SER A 464 4.12 23.60 17.11
C SER A 464 4.60 23.22 18.51
N THR A 465 5.56 22.32 18.71
CA THR A 465 6.10 22.00 20.05
C THR A 465 7.23 20.97 19.90
N ALA A 466 8.50 21.40 19.91
CA ALA A 466 9.54 20.52 20.43
C ALA A 466 9.43 20.58 21.96
N PRO A 467 9.18 19.48 22.69
CA PRO A 467 9.45 19.47 24.12
C PRO A 467 10.93 19.82 24.27
N LYS A 468 11.23 20.89 25.00
CA LYS A 468 12.60 21.27 25.33
C LYS A 468 13.27 20.03 25.93
N ARG A 469 14.35 19.55 25.31
CA ARG A 469 15.29 18.67 26.02
C ARG A 469 15.75 19.48 27.22
N ASP A 470 15.41 19.05 28.43
CA ASP A 470 16.16 19.49 29.59
C ASP A 470 17.60 19.02 29.35
N GLY A 471 18.47 20.00 29.09
CA GLY A 471 19.89 19.77 28.98
C GLY A 471 20.41 19.26 30.32
N GLY A 472 20.68 17.97 30.40
CA GLY A 472 21.46 17.35 31.45
C GLY A 472 22.76 16.85 30.85
N VAL A 473 23.81 17.66 31.06
CA VAL A 473 25.28 17.42 30.98
C VAL A 473 25.78 16.29 30.09
#